data_AF-H0SE85-F1
#
_entry.id   AF-H0SE85-F1
#
_cell.length_a   1.000
_cell.length_b   1.000
_cell.length_c   1.000
_cell.angle_alpha   90.00
_cell.angle_beta   90.00
_cell.angle_gamma   90.00
#
_symmetry.space_group_name_H-M   'P 1'
#
loop_
_entity.id
_entity.type
_entity.pdbx_description
1 polymer ?
#
loop_
_entity_poly.entity_id
_entity_poly.type
_entity_poly.pdbx_seq_one_letter_code
_entity_poly.pdbx_strand_id
1 'polypeptide(L)'
;MLLRRFTLSLPSFSLNDKISAAAAAFAVLVMLSTLGALSALREQRLFYDRLETLSEASRNIERINALIYAVVMESRGIYMSVDRNVARRYADSQLVKLAQLSKVVEDWQARVSDEDAALFAPFRKRIDQFVEFRTEMARRTISVGSAAARELGDNDQNRAVRTALNEDLERLSRLYADRTRELGEAADQRGMASLYLGGLGLLIVALIAAAALAMRWGVLMPLLDVARVTDRIAAGRIKLKIPHAHRQDEIGRVAHAVETYQNNAFRLQELEEHEVAIERQYSDILREHERLEQGAISSQQRLDAAVANMAQGLIMLDSFGYVLMVNDQYRKLYGVPASVARPGAHMREILAHRAKLGLLREKPSDYLAALRERMKERRPEIVEVELADGRIIRISERPMDGGGWVATHEDFTTQRRNERVLARAEYFLAALLENIPQAVVAKDAQSLRYVFVNRATEALFGLPRSEIIGRAARELFPEPTGELLESFDRDHLNETADQTPKAHSIETPGNGKRDVVVRRLPVSVGESEPRYLLSIVEDHTQDQRAAA
;
A
#
# COMPACT_ATOMS: atom_id res chain seq x y z
N MET A 1 16.18 -24.09 34.10
CA MET A 1 16.30 -24.80 32.79
C MET A 1 15.62 -26.18 32.80
N LEU A 2 15.74 -26.96 33.88
CA LEU A 2 15.10 -28.28 34.05
C LEU A 2 13.55 -28.25 34.09
N LEU A 3 12.94 -27.33 34.86
CA LEU A 3 11.47 -27.15 34.91
C LEU A 3 10.86 -26.79 33.54
N ARG A 4 11.60 -26.04 32.71
CA ARG A 4 11.16 -25.66 31.35
C ARG A 4 11.15 -26.87 30.40
N ARG A 5 12.07 -27.83 30.58
CA ARG A 5 12.11 -29.09 29.83
C ARG A 5 11.03 -30.09 30.27
N PHE A 6 10.69 -30.13 31.56
CA PHE A 6 9.67 -31.06 32.06
C PHE A 6 8.26 -30.71 31.60
N THR A 7 7.94 -29.41 31.48
CA THR A 7 6.66 -28.97 30.88
C THR A 7 6.57 -29.20 29.37
N LEU A 8 7.71 -29.44 28.70
CA LEU A 8 7.79 -29.70 27.25
C LEU A 8 7.64 -31.19 26.88
N SER A 9 7.57 -32.12 27.85
CA SER A 9 7.57 -33.57 27.58
C SER A 9 6.24 -34.29 27.82
N LEU A 10 5.12 -33.59 27.94
CA LEU A 10 3.76 -34.18 27.94
C LEU A 10 3.00 -33.69 26.71
N PRO A 11 3.28 -34.26 25.51
CA PRO A 11 2.90 -33.65 24.24
C PRO A 11 1.42 -33.82 23.87
N SER A 12 0.66 -34.65 24.58
CA SER A 12 -0.71 -35.04 24.19
C SER A 12 -1.83 -34.60 25.14
N PHE A 13 -1.51 -34.08 26.32
CA PHE A 13 -2.54 -33.68 27.29
C PHE A 13 -3.04 -32.26 27.02
N SER A 14 -4.37 -32.12 27.01
CA SER A 14 -5.04 -30.82 26.91
C SER A 14 -4.63 -29.92 28.07
N LEU A 15 -4.79 -28.61 27.88
CA LEU A 15 -4.56 -27.65 28.96
C LEU A 15 -5.41 -27.98 30.20
N ASN A 16 -6.64 -28.44 29.99
CA ASN A 16 -7.56 -28.80 31.06
C ASN A 16 -7.05 -30.00 31.87
N ASP A 17 -6.54 -31.04 31.20
CA ASP A 17 -6.04 -32.24 31.89
C ASP A 17 -4.84 -31.91 32.77
N LYS A 18 -3.95 -31.05 32.29
CA LYS A 18 -2.75 -30.61 33.03
C LYS A 18 -3.13 -29.83 34.28
N ILE A 19 -4.09 -28.90 34.18
CA ILE A 19 -4.57 -28.11 35.31
C ILE A 19 -5.31 -29.01 36.31
N SER A 20 -6.18 -29.89 35.81
CA SER A 20 -6.99 -30.80 36.64
C SER A 20 -6.12 -31.78 37.42
N ALA A 21 -5.12 -32.38 36.77
CA ALA A 21 -4.19 -33.31 37.42
C ALA A 21 -3.35 -32.61 38.51
N ALA A 22 -2.87 -31.39 38.25
CA ALA A 22 -2.14 -30.60 39.24
C ALA A 22 -3.02 -30.22 40.43
N ALA A 23 -4.27 -29.78 40.18
CA ALA A 23 -5.23 -29.45 41.23
C ALA A 23 -5.60 -30.68 42.08
N ALA A 24 -5.82 -31.84 41.45
CA ALA A 24 -6.12 -33.09 42.15
C ALA A 24 -4.94 -33.54 43.02
N ALA A 25 -3.72 -33.52 42.49
CA ALA A 25 -2.52 -33.85 43.26
C ALA A 25 -2.33 -32.90 44.46
N PHE A 26 -2.59 -31.61 44.26
CA PHE A 26 -2.55 -30.62 45.33
C PHE A 26 -3.59 -30.89 46.41
N ALA A 27 -4.84 -31.17 46.03
CA ALA A 27 -5.93 -31.47 46.95
C ALA A 27 -5.62 -32.71 47.82
N VAL A 28 -5.07 -33.77 47.21
CA VAL A 28 -4.63 -34.98 47.94
C VAL A 28 -3.51 -34.64 48.93
N LEU A 29 -2.52 -33.85 48.51
CA LEU A 29 -1.40 -33.47 49.38
C LEU A 29 -1.87 -32.64 50.59
N VAL A 30 -2.77 -31.69 50.36
CA VAL A 30 -3.38 -30.88 51.43
C VAL A 30 -4.21 -31.75 52.37
N MET A 31 -5.00 -32.68 51.83
CA MET A 31 -5.79 -33.61 52.64
C MET A 31 -4.90 -34.47 53.54
N LEU A 32 -3.85 -35.08 52.99
CA LEU A 32 -2.90 -35.90 53.75
C LEU A 32 -2.14 -35.07 54.80
N SER A 33 -1.71 -33.85 54.46
CA SER A 33 -1.06 -32.93 55.40
C SER A 33 -1.99 -32.55 56.55
N THR A 34 -3.25 -32.25 56.25
CA THR A 34 -4.27 -31.88 57.25
C THR A 34 -4.57 -33.07 58.18
N LEU A 35 -4.72 -34.27 57.61
CA LEU A 35 -4.97 -35.49 58.38
C LEU A 35 -3.79 -35.80 59.31
N GLY A 36 -2.56 -35.68 58.80
CA GLY A 36 -1.34 -35.85 59.58
C GLY A 36 -1.20 -34.79 60.69
N ALA A 37 -1.52 -33.53 60.40
CA ALA A 37 -1.50 -32.46 61.39
C ALA A 37 -2.53 -32.69 62.51
N LEU A 38 -3.75 -33.13 62.18
CA LEU A 38 -4.76 -33.49 63.17
C LEU A 38 -4.33 -34.68 64.03
N SER A 39 -3.71 -35.70 63.44
CA SER A 39 -3.15 -36.84 64.18
C SER A 39 -2.05 -36.41 65.14
N ALA A 40 -1.10 -35.58 64.67
CA ALA A 40 -0.02 -35.06 65.49
C ALA A 40 -0.54 -34.20 66.66
N LEU A 41 -1.52 -33.33 66.41
CA LEU A 41 -2.17 -32.54 67.48
C LEU A 41 -2.86 -33.42 68.51
N ARG A 42 -3.51 -34.52 68.09
CA ARG A 42 -4.15 -35.47 68.99
C ARG A 42 -3.13 -36.19 69.87
N GLU A 43 -2.05 -36.68 69.28
CA GLU A 43 -0.95 -37.34 70.01
C GLU A 43 -0.27 -36.38 70.99
N GLN A 44 -0.03 -35.13 70.56
CA GLN A 44 0.57 -34.10 71.39
C GLN A 44 -0.31 -33.77 72.62
N ARG A 45 -1.64 -33.67 72.44
CA ARG A 45 -2.55 -33.49 73.59
C ARG A 45 -2.50 -34.66 74.57
N LEU A 46 -2.56 -35.90 74.07
CA LEU A 46 -2.47 -37.09 74.92
C LEU A 46 -1.14 -37.18 75.68
N PHE A 47 -0.05 -36.74 75.05
CA PHE A 47 1.25 -36.67 75.68
C PHE A 47 1.27 -35.67 76.85
N TYR A 48 0.79 -34.45 76.64
CA TYR A 48 0.77 -33.43 77.69
C TYR A 48 -0.12 -33.81 78.88
N ASP A 49 -1.29 -34.39 78.61
CA ASP A 49 -2.23 -34.84 79.65
C ASP A 49 -1.63 -35.92 80.55
N ARG A 50 -0.93 -36.90 79.94
CA ARG A 50 -0.19 -37.93 80.70
C ARG A 50 0.98 -37.34 81.48
N LEU A 51 1.76 -36.45 80.87
CA LEU A 51 2.90 -35.81 81.52
C LEU A 51 2.45 -34.98 82.74
N GLU A 52 1.34 -34.25 82.62
CA GLU A 52 0.74 -33.50 83.72
C GLU A 52 0.31 -34.41 84.86
N THR A 53 -0.40 -35.51 84.56
CA THR A 53 -0.83 -36.50 85.56
C THR A 53 0.35 -37.12 86.33
N LEU A 54 1.42 -37.53 85.61
CA LEU A 54 2.62 -38.11 86.22
C LEU A 54 3.38 -37.07 87.08
N SER A 55 3.49 -35.84 86.58
CA SER A 55 4.15 -34.74 87.31
C SER A 55 3.36 -34.32 88.56
N GLU A 56 2.03 -34.29 88.49
CA GLU A 56 1.17 -34.07 89.65
C GLU A 56 1.32 -35.16 90.70
N ALA A 57 1.32 -36.43 90.29
CA ALA A 57 1.53 -37.55 91.20
C ALA A 57 2.89 -37.47 91.92
N SER A 58 3.97 -37.19 91.19
CA SER A 58 5.30 -36.99 91.78
C SER A 58 5.34 -35.83 92.78
N ARG A 59 4.74 -34.68 92.45
CA ARG A 59 4.62 -33.54 93.38
C ARG A 59 3.79 -33.87 94.62
N ASN A 60 2.71 -34.64 94.47
CA ASN A 60 1.87 -35.06 95.58
C ASN A 60 2.62 -36.02 96.52
N ILE A 61 3.44 -36.93 95.99
CA ILE A 61 4.30 -37.80 96.79
C ILE A 61 5.28 -36.99 97.65
N GLU A 62 5.96 -36.01 97.06
CA GLU A 62 6.87 -35.12 97.80
C GLU A 62 6.15 -34.33 98.89
N ARG A 63 4.98 -33.76 98.57
CA ARG A 63 4.14 -33.02 99.53
C ARG A 63 3.68 -33.91 100.69
N ILE A 64 3.21 -35.12 100.38
CA ILE A 64 2.76 -36.09 101.39
C ILE A 64 3.93 -36.50 102.28
N ASN A 65 5.09 -36.81 101.71
CA ASN A 65 6.28 -37.16 102.47
C ASN A 65 6.70 -36.02 103.42
N ALA A 66 6.70 -34.78 102.93
CA ALA A 66 6.99 -33.60 103.75
C ALA A 66 5.97 -33.40 104.89
N LEU A 67 4.67 -33.60 104.62
CA LEU A 67 3.61 -33.50 105.63
C LEU A 67 3.71 -34.62 106.68
N ILE A 68 4.00 -35.86 106.27
CA ILE A 68 4.25 -36.97 107.20
C ILE A 68 5.44 -36.65 108.10
N TYR A 69 6.56 -36.19 107.53
CA TYR A 69 7.73 -35.78 108.30
C TYR A 69 7.37 -34.68 109.31
N ALA A 70 6.65 -33.66 108.86
CA ALA A 70 6.22 -32.56 109.71
C ALA A 70 5.31 -33.04 110.85
N VAL A 71 4.33 -33.91 110.58
CA VAL A 71 3.47 -34.54 111.61
C VAL A 71 4.30 -35.35 112.61
N VAL A 72 5.30 -36.09 112.14
CA VAL A 72 6.21 -36.85 113.02
C VAL A 72 7.02 -35.92 113.92
N MET A 73 7.47 -34.78 113.41
CA MET A 73 8.16 -33.76 114.21
C MET A 73 7.23 -33.14 115.27
N GLU A 74 5.97 -32.84 114.93
CA GLU A 74 4.98 -32.37 115.91
C GLU A 74 4.72 -33.42 117.00
N SER A 75 4.56 -34.70 116.62
CA SER A 75 4.39 -35.80 117.56
C SER A 75 5.58 -35.95 118.51
N ARG A 76 6.81 -35.71 118.03
CA ARG A 76 8.00 -35.67 118.89
C ARG A 76 7.93 -34.51 119.89
N GLY A 77 7.48 -33.34 119.45
CA GLY A 77 7.23 -32.18 120.32
C GLY A 77 6.20 -32.49 121.41
N ILE A 78 5.11 -33.17 121.06
CA ILE A 78 4.10 -33.67 122.01
C ILE A 78 4.76 -34.58 123.05
N TYR A 79 5.50 -35.61 122.60
CA TYR A 79 6.14 -36.54 123.53
C TYR A 79 7.20 -35.87 124.40
N MET A 80 7.95 -34.88 123.92
CA MET A 80 9.04 -34.27 124.69
C MET A 80 8.56 -33.16 125.63
N SER A 81 7.34 -32.66 125.45
CA SER A 81 6.79 -31.57 126.26
C SER A 81 6.33 -32.06 127.64
N VAL A 82 6.94 -31.49 128.68
CA VAL A 82 6.51 -31.66 130.08
C VAL A 82 5.35 -30.72 130.42
N ASP A 83 5.32 -29.53 129.79
CA ASP A 83 4.26 -28.53 129.94
C ASP A 83 3.06 -28.84 129.03
N ARG A 84 1.85 -28.82 129.61
CA ARG A 84 0.60 -29.15 128.93
C ARG A 84 0.21 -28.13 127.85
N ASN A 85 0.48 -26.84 128.06
CA ASN A 85 0.21 -25.79 127.07
C ASN A 85 1.16 -25.90 125.88
N VAL A 86 2.43 -26.24 126.12
CA VAL A 86 3.40 -26.49 125.05
C VAL A 86 3.00 -27.73 124.25
N ALA A 87 2.66 -28.84 124.92
CA ALA A 87 2.16 -30.05 124.26
C ALA A 87 0.89 -29.81 123.44
N ARG A 88 -0.03 -28.98 123.95
CA ARG A 88 -1.25 -28.57 123.24
C ARG A 88 -0.95 -27.81 121.95
N ARG A 89 0.02 -26.89 121.93
CA ARG A 89 0.42 -26.17 120.71
C ARG A 89 0.91 -27.12 119.61
N TYR A 90 1.73 -28.11 119.97
CA TYR A 90 2.16 -29.15 119.03
C TYR A 90 0.98 -30.02 118.56
N ALA A 91 0.04 -30.36 119.45
CA ALA A 91 -1.16 -31.11 119.08
C ALA A 91 -2.08 -30.35 118.11
N ASP A 92 -2.33 -29.06 118.36
CA ASP A 92 -3.14 -28.21 117.48
C ASP A 92 -2.46 -28.04 116.10
N SER A 93 -1.14 -27.81 116.11
CA SER A 93 -0.30 -27.74 114.90
C SER A 93 -0.30 -29.06 114.11
N GLN A 94 -0.30 -30.21 114.79
CA GLN A 94 -0.38 -31.54 114.20
C GLN A 94 -1.72 -31.74 113.48
N LEU A 95 -2.84 -31.35 114.10
CA LEU A 95 -4.17 -31.47 113.49
C LEU A 95 -4.29 -30.67 112.18
N VAL A 96 -3.72 -29.47 112.12
CA VAL A 96 -3.69 -28.65 110.88
C VAL A 96 -2.93 -29.37 109.76
N LYS A 97 -1.76 -29.96 110.07
CA LYS A 97 -0.96 -30.70 109.08
C LYS A 97 -1.64 -31.99 108.63
N LEU A 98 -2.33 -32.68 109.53
CA LEU A 98 -3.13 -33.86 109.20
C LEU A 98 -4.28 -33.51 108.26
N ALA A 99 -4.97 -32.39 108.47
CA ALA A 99 -6.01 -31.91 107.55
C ALA A 99 -5.44 -31.58 106.16
N GLN A 100 -4.25 -30.96 106.10
CA GLN A 100 -3.55 -30.73 104.83
C GLN A 100 -3.16 -32.04 104.14
N LEU A 101 -2.67 -33.03 104.89
CA LEU A 101 -2.31 -34.35 104.38
C LEU A 101 -3.53 -35.06 103.77
N SER A 102 -4.64 -35.12 104.51
CA SER A 102 -5.89 -35.71 104.01
C SER A 102 -6.37 -35.03 102.74
N LYS A 103 -6.32 -33.69 102.67
CA LYS A 103 -6.74 -32.94 101.48
C LYS A 103 -5.88 -33.27 100.26
N VAL A 104 -4.54 -33.29 100.41
CA VAL A 104 -3.64 -33.62 99.29
C VAL A 104 -3.91 -35.04 98.76
N VAL A 105 -4.17 -35.99 99.67
CA VAL A 105 -4.42 -37.39 99.30
C VAL A 105 -5.80 -37.56 98.65
N GLU A 106 -6.81 -36.82 99.09
CA GLU A 106 -8.15 -36.79 98.50
C GLU A 106 -8.14 -36.16 97.09
N ASP A 107 -7.51 -35.00 96.95
CA ASP A 107 -7.34 -34.31 95.66
C ASP A 107 -6.55 -35.19 94.67
N TRP A 108 -5.53 -35.90 95.16
CA TRP A 108 -4.76 -36.82 94.33
C TRP A 108 -5.62 -38.03 93.92
N GLN A 109 -6.33 -38.67 94.85
CA GLN A 109 -7.17 -39.85 94.57
C GLN A 109 -8.19 -39.60 93.46
N ALA A 110 -8.78 -38.40 93.41
CA ALA A 110 -9.74 -38.03 92.36
C ALA A 110 -9.13 -37.99 90.94
N ARG A 111 -7.80 -37.97 90.83
CA ARG A 111 -7.04 -37.88 89.57
C ARG A 111 -6.16 -39.10 89.31
N VAL A 112 -6.16 -40.08 90.21
CA VAL A 112 -5.41 -41.34 90.01
C VAL A 112 -6.02 -42.08 88.82
N SER A 113 -5.16 -42.52 87.90
CA SER A 113 -5.57 -43.30 86.74
C SER A 113 -6.15 -44.66 87.15
N ASP A 114 -7.01 -45.26 86.32
CA ASP A 114 -7.52 -46.61 86.57
C ASP A 114 -6.39 -47.65 86.70
N GLU A 115 -5.29 -47.44 85.96
CA GLU A 115 -4.10 -48.30 86.02
C GLU A 115 -3.41 -48.24 87.39
N ASP A 116 -3.36 -47.05 88.01
CA ASP A 116 -2.66 -46.81 89.26
C ASP A 116 -3.57 -46.99 90.49
N ALA A 117 -4.90 -47.07 90.30
CA ALA A 117 -5.89 -47.18 91.37
C ALA A 117 -5.63 -48.39 92.30
N ALA A 118 -5.24 -49.53 91.74
CA ALA A 118 -4.94 -50.74 92.50
C ALA A 118 -3.70 -50.60 93.40
N LEU A 119 -2.69 -49.82 92.97
CA LEU A 119 -1.49 -49.53 93.75
C LEU A 119 -1.73 -48.40 94.77
N PHE A 120 -2.61 -47.46 94.44
CA PHE A 120 -2.96 -46.33 95.30
C PHE A 120 -3.86 -46.72 96.49
N ALA A 121 -4.78 -47.68 96.31
CA ALA A 121 -5.74 -48.04 97.36
C ALA A 121 -5.09 -48.53 98.68
N PRO A 122 -4.06 -49.41 98.68
CA PRO A 122 -3.34 -49.77 99.90
C PRO A 122 -2.64 -48.59 100.58
N PHE A 123 -2.04 -47.69 99.79
CA PHE A 123 -1.39 -46.48 100.28
C PHE A 123 -2.41 -45.54 100.93
N ARG A 124 -3.55 -45.31 100.29
CA ARG A 124 -4.67 -44.51 100.85
C ARG A 124 -5.11 -45.05 102.20
N LYS A 125 -5.34 -46.37 102.29
CA LYS A 125 -5.74 -47.02 103.54
C LYS A 125 -4.70 -46.82 104.65
N ARG A 126 -3.41 -46.89 104.34
CA ARG A 126 -2.33 -46.64 105.32
C ARG A 126 -2.22 -45.17 105.72
N ILE A 127 -2.46 -44.24 104.80
CA ILE A 127 -2.59 -42.81 105.12
C ILE A 127 -3.75 -42.59 106.08
N ASP A 128 -4.93 -43.16 105.81
CA ASP A 128 -6.10 -43.00 106.68
C ASP A 128 -5.81 -43.55 108.09
N GLN A 129 -5.16 -44.71 108.19
CA GLN A 129 -4.69 -45.27 109.48
C GLN A 129 -3.69 -44.35 110.19
N PHE A 130 -2.74 -43.76 109.46
CA PHE A 130 -1.79 -42.80 110.02
C PHE A 130 -2.50 -41.55 110.53
N VAL A 131 -3.45 -40.99 109.75
CA VAL A 131 -4.21 -39.80 110.11
C VAL A 131 -5.09 -40.06 111.33
N GLU A 132 -5.83 -41.17 111.37
CA GLU A 132 -6.69 -41.55 112.49
C GLU A 132 -5.87 -41.68 113.77
N PHE A 133 -4.78 -42.43 113.72
CA PHE A 133 -3.90 -42.64 114.87
C PHE A 133 -3.31 -41.33 115.40
N ARG A 134 -2.81 -40.47 114.50
CA ARG A 134 -2.20 -39.18 114.87
C ARG A 134 -3.23 -38.16 115.35
N THR A 135 -4.47 -38.26 114.89
CA THR A 135 -5.59 -37.43 115.38
C THR A 135 -5.96 -37.84 116.80
N GLU A 136 -6.09 -39.13 117.07
CA GLU A 136 -6.39 -39.63 118.42
C GLU A 136 -5.26 -39.29 119.42
N MET A 137 -4.00 -39.39 118.99
CA MET A 137 -2.86 -38.94 119.78
C MET A 137 -2.94 -37.45 120.14
N ALA A 138 -3.23 -36.57 119.17
CA ALA A 138 -3.39 -35.14 119.42
C ALA A 138 -4.57 -34.88 120.39
N ARG A 139 -5.70 -35.59 120.19
CA ARG A 139 -6.87 -35.50 121.07
C ARG A 139 -6.54 -35.88 122.52
N ARG A 140 -5.86 -37.00 122.74
CA ARG A 140 -5.43 -37.45 124.09
C ARG A 140 -4.41 -36.51 124.73
N THR A 141 -3.56 -35.90 123.92
CA THR A 141 -2.63 -34.86 124.40
C THR A 141 -3.39 -33.66 124.96
N ILE A 142 -4.44 -33.22 124.27
CA ILE A 142 -5.28 -32.10 124.70
C ILE A 142 -6.08 -32.48 125.97
N SER A 143 -6.72 -33.65 125.98
CA SER A 143 -7.63 -34.06 127.06
C SER A 143 -6.94 -34.59 128.32
N VAL A 144 -5.81 -35.29 128.21
CA VAL A 144 -5.11 -35.95 129.34
C VAL A 144 -3.69 -35.41 129.53
N GLY A 145 -2.94 -35.19 128.45
CA GLY A 145 -1.55 -34.70 128.48
C GLY A 145 -0.56 -35.65 127.77
N SER A 146 0.71 -35.25 127.72
CA SER A 146 1.75 -35.93 126.92
C SER A 146 2.00 -37.40 127.30
N ALA A 147 1.77 -37.79 128.55
CA ALA A 147 1.98 -39.18 129.01
C ALA A 147 1.02 -40.16 128.33
N ALA A 148 -0.25 -39.81 128.18
CA ALA A 148 -1.25 -40.63 127.48
C ALA A 148 -0.96 -40.76 125.98
N ALA A 149 -0.37 -39.72 125.38
CA ALA A 149 0.08 -39.76 124.00
C ALA A 149 1.27 -40.72 123.82
N ARG A 150 2.23 -40.74 124.77
CA ARG A 150 3.38 -41.67 124.73
C ARG A 150 2.95 -43.13 124.82
N GLU A 151 2.02 -43.47 125.72
CA GLU A 151 1.50 -44.83 125.86
C GLU A 151 0.81 -45.34 124.59
N LEU A 152 0.00 -44.48 123.96
CA LEU A 152 -0.62 -44.80 122.67
C LEU A 152 0.41 -44.87 121.52
N GLY A 153 1.46 -44.07 121.63
CA GLY A 153 2.35 -43.66 120.57
C GLY A 153 3.60 -44.50 120.37
N ASP A 154 4.21 -44.94 121.46
CA ASP A 154 5.49 -45.65 121.48
C ASP A 154 5.28 -47.17 121.48
N ASN A 155 4.72 -47.67 120.36
CA ASN A 155 4.52 -49.09 120.14
C ASN A 155 5.01 -49.53 118.76
N ASP A 156 5.22 -50.84 118.62
CA ASP A 156 5.71 -51.43 117.38
C ASP A 156 4.71 -51.30 116.22
N GLN A 157 3.41 -51.24 116.52
CA GLN A 157 2.37 -51.06 115.51
C GLN A 157 2.49 -49.70 114.79
N ASN A 158 2.74 -48.61 115.52
CA ASN A 158 2.96 -47.28 114.94
C ASN A 158 4.27 -47.21 114.14
N ARG A 159 5.34 -47.86 114.63
CA ARG A 159 6.59 -48.01 113.87
C ARG A 159 6.35 -48.75 112.56
N ALA A 160 5.61 -49.86 112.59
CA ALA A 160 5.29 -50.66 111.41
C ALA A 160 4.47 -49.89 110.37
N VAL A 161 3.42 -49.17 110.78
CA VAL A 161 2.61 -48.33 109.87
C VAL A 161 3.48 -47.26 109.19
N ARG A 162 4.37 -46.59 109.93
CA ARG A 162 5.27 -45.59 109.36
C ARG A 162 6.26 -46.19 108.35
N THR A 163 6.86 -47.33 108.68
CA THR A 163 7.80 -48.02 107.78
C THR A 163 7.10 -48.43 106.48
N ALA A 164 5.92 -49.06 106.58
CA ALA A 164 5.13 -49.44 105.42
C ALA A 164 4.69 -48.24 104.57
N LEU A 165 4.37 -47.11 105.20
CA LEU A 165 4.02 -45.89 104.49
C LEU A 165 5.20 -45.27 103.74
N ASN A 166 6.41 -45.32 104.33
CA ASN A 166 7.62 -44.88 103.65
C ASN A 166 7.96 -45.78 102.45
N GLU A 167 7.82 -47.10 102.62
CA GLU A 167 8.00 -48.06 101.52
C GLU A 167 7.02 -47.84 100.37
N ASP A 168 5.76 -47.49 100.67
CA ASP A 168 4.78 -47.13 99.65
C ASP A 168 5.16 -45.86 98.88
N LEU A 169 5.56 -44.80 99.60
CA LEU A 169 5.96 -43.55 98.98
C LEU A 169 7.18 -43.75 98.09
N GLU A 170 8.16 -44.53 98.53
CA GLU A 170 9.31 -44.89 97.71
C GLU A 170 8.92 -45.71 96.48
N ARG A 171 7.97 -46.65 96.61
CA ARG A 171 7.49 -47.47 95.49
C ARG A 171 6.73 -46.64 94.46
N LEU A 172 5.81 -45.78 94.93
CA LEU A 172 5.07 -44.86 94.06
C LEU A 172 6.03 -43.86 93.42
N SER A 173 6.99 -43.31 94.18
CA SER A 173 7.98 -42.36 93.65
C SER A 173 8.80 -42.99 92.53
N ARG A 174 9.26 -44.23 92.70
CA ARG A 174 9.99 -44.97 91.65
C ARG A 174 9.11 -45.22 90.44
N LEU A 175 7.88 -45.71 90.64
CA LEU A 175 6.94 -45.97 89.55
C LEU A 175 6.67 -44.73 88.68
N TYR A 176 6.31 -43.60 89.30
CA TYR A 176 6.01 -42.38 88.55
C TYR A 176 7.27 -41.77 87.92
N ALA A 177 8.44 -41.89 88.56
CA ALA A 177 9.71 -41.46 87.98
C ALA A 177 10.08 -42.28 86.74
N ASP A 178 9.94 -43.62 86.81
CA ASP A 178 10.22 -44.51 85.70
C ASP A 178 9.24 -44.27 84.53
N ARG A 179 7.93 -44.16 84.82
CA ARG A 179 6.92 -43.81 83.80
C ARG A 179 7.17 -42.45 83.16
N THR A 180 7.62 -41.46 83.92
CA THR A 180 7.97 -40.13 83.39
C THR A 180 9.20 -40.21 82.48
N ARG A 181 10.21 -41.01 82.86
CA ARG A 181 11.39 -41.26 82.03
C ARG A 181 11.01 -41.98 80.73
N GLU A 182 10.24 -43.05 80.80
CA GLU A 182 9.76 -43.80 79.63
C GLU A 182 8.96 -42.90 78.68
N LEU A 183 8.09 -42.04 79.22
CA LEU A 183 7.32 -41.09 78.44
C LEU A 183 8.23 -40.04 77.75
N GLY A 184 9.27 -39.56 78.45
CA GLY A 184 10.28 -38.66 77.89
C GLY A 184 11.10 -39.29 76.77
N GLU A 185 11.59 -40.51 76.95
CA GLU A 185 12.33 -41.27 75.93
C GLU A 185 11.46 -41.55 74.69
N ALA A 186 10.17 -41.86 74.90
CA ALA A 186 9.21 -42.00 73.82
C ALA A 186 8.89 -40.66 73.10
N ALA A 187 9.05 -39.52 73.78
CA ALA A 187 8.85 -38.19 73.19
C ALA A 187 9.97 -37.84 72.20
N ASP A 188 11.22 -38.16 72.55
CA ASP A 188 12.37 -37.89 71.68
C ASP A 188 12.27 -38.65 70.35
N GLN A 189 11.73 -39.87 70.37
CA GLN A 189 11.45 -40.64 69.14
C GLN A 189 10.33 -40.02 68.29
N ARG A 190 9.40 -39.27 68.88
CA ARG A 190 8.24 -38.68 68.19
C ARG A 190 8.52 -37.34 67.49
N GLY A 191 9.64 -36.67 67.79
CA GLY A 191 10.02 -35.41 67.15
C GLY A 191 10.05 -35.48 65.61
N MET A 192 10.31 -36.67 65.04
CA MET A 192 10.34 -36.90 63.59
C MET A 192 8.99 -36.61 62.90
N ALA A 193 7.85 -36.82 63.56
CA ALA A 193 6.53 -36.57 62.98
C ALA A 193 6.32 -35.07 62.63
N SER A 194 6.77 -34.16 63.50
CA SER A 194 6.72 -32.72 63.24
C SER A 194 7.64 -32.28 62.08
N LEU A 195 8.81 -32.91 61.97
CA LEU A 195 9.75 -32.67 60.87
C LEU A 195 9.16 -33.14 59.52
N TYR A 196 8.51 -34.31 59.50
CA TYR A 196 7.82 -34.79 58.31
C TYR A 196 6.69 -33.86 57.88
N LEU A 197 5.85 -33.40 58.82
CA LEU A 197 4.78 -32.44 58.51
C LEU A 197 5.32 -31.10 58.00
N GLY A 198 6.40 -30.58 58.61
CA GLY A 198 7.08 -29.38 58.13
C GLY A 198 7.65 -29.55 56.72
N GLY A 199 8.28 -30.70 56.45
CA GLY A 199 8.78 -31.05 55.12
C GLY A 199 7.68 -31.17 54.07
N LEU A 200 6.54 -31.77 54.44
CA LEU A 200 5.35 -31.89 53.58
C LEU A 200 4.74 -30.50 53.29
N GLY A 201 4.72 -29.61 54.28
CA GLY A 201 4.33 -28.21 54.12
C GLY A 201 5.24 -27.45 53.14
N LEU A 202 6.55 -27.59 53.26
CA LEU A 202 7.50 -26.99 52.31
C LEU A 202 7.33 -27.58 50.90
N LEU A 203 7.06 -28.88 50.78
CA LEU A 203 6.80 -29.54 49.51
C LEU A 203 5.51 -29.00 48.85
N ILE A 204 4.43 -28.82 49.62
CA ILE A 204 3.19 -28.16 49.17
C ILE A 204 3.51 -26.79 48.57
N VAL A 205 4.25 -25.94 49.30
CA VAL A 205 4.63 -24.60 48.83
C VAL A 205 5.47 -24.66 47.55
N ALA A 206 6.46 -25.56 47.50
CA ALA A 206 7.30 -25.74 46.32
C ALA A 206 6.50 -26.19 45.09
N LEU A 207 5.52 -27.08 45.28
CA LEU A 207 4.64 -27.53 44.20
C LEU A 207 3.68 -26.43 43.72
N ILE A 208 3.15 -25.60 44.62
CA ILE A 208 2.36 -24.41 44.23
C ILE A 208 3.22 -23.47 43.38
N ALA A 209 4.44 -23.17 43.82
CA ALA A 209 5.34 -22.29 43.08
C ALA A 209 5.69 -22.87 41.70
N ALA A 210 5.99 -24.18 41.64
CA ALA A 210 6.26 -24.87 40.38
C ALA A 210 5.04 -24.87 39.44
N ALA A 211 3.83 -25.10 39.95
CA ALA A 211 2.59 -25.03 39.18
C ALA A 211 2.32 -23.61 38.65
N ALA A 212 2.53 -22.57 39.46
CA ALA A 212 2.40 -21.17 39.05
C ALA A 212 3.39 -20.80 37.94
N LEU A 213 4.65 -21.24 38.06
CA LEU A 213 5.68 -21.08 37.03
C LEU A 213 5.31 -21.82 35.73
N ALA A 214 4.82 -23.05 35.84
CA ALA A 214 4.35 -23.84 34.71
C ALA A 214 3.16 -23.16 34.01
N MET A 215 2.20 -22.59 34.76
CA MET A 215 1.05 -21.86 34.21
C MET A 215 1.48 -20.54 33.54
N ARG A 216 2.42 -19.81 34.15
CA ARG A 216 2.99 -18.60 33.58
C ARG A 216 3.64 -18.86 32.22
N TRP A 217 4.48 -19.89 32.11
CA TRP A 217 5.22 -20.17 30.88
C TRP A 217 4.44 -21.02 29.87
N GLY A 218 3.57 -21.91 30.34
CA GLY A 218 2.80 -22.82 29.51
C GLY A 218 1.56 -22.17 28.89
N VAL A 219 0.97 -21.18 29.57
CA VAL A 219 -0.37 -20.65 29.25
C VAL A 219 -0.37 -19.13 29.09
N LEU A 220 -0.02 -18.40 30.17
CA LEU A 220 -0.20 -16.95 30.24
C LEU A 220 0.67 -16.21 29.23
N MET A 221 1.98 -16.52 29.18
CA MET A 221 2.90 -15.87 28.25
C MET A 221 2.56 -16.17 26.78
N PRO A 222 2.33 -17.44 26.37
CA PRO A 222 1.87 -17.75 25.02
C PRO A 222 0.58 -17.05 24.60
N LEU A 223 -0.43 -16.98 25.48
CA LEU A 223 -1.67 -16.24 25.20
C LEU A 223 -1.41 -14.75 24.98
N LEU A 224 -0.57 -14.14 25.83
CA LEU A 224 -0.18 -12.73 25.69
C LEU A 224 0.62 -12.47 24.42
N ASP A 225 1.43 -13.44 23.96
CA ASP A 225 2.16 -13.33 22.69
C ASP A 225 1.20 -13.32 21.50
N VAL A 226 0.21 -14.24 21.47
CA VAL A 226 -0.81 -14.31 20.42
C VAL A 226 -1.70 -13.06 20.44
N ALA A 227 -2.14 -12.61 21.63
CA ALA A 227 -2.94 -11.40 21.78
C ALA A 227 -2.22 -10.16 21.24
N ARG A 228 -0.93 -9.96 21.60
CA ARG A 228 -0.12 -8.84 21.10
C ARG A 228 0.03 -8.83 19.58
N VAL A 229 0.11 -9.99 18.94
CA VAL A 229 0.18 -10.07 17.47
C VAL A 229 -1.19 -9.81 16.85
N THR A 230 -2.26 -10.28 17.48
CA THR A 230 -3.65 -10.03 17.05
C THR A 230 -3.95 -8.52 17.07
N ASP A 231 -3.58 -7.80 18.13
CA ASP A 231 -3.74 -6.34 18.20
C ASP A 231 -2.98 -5.61 17.09
N ARG A 232 -1.78 -6.09 16.73
CA ARG A 232 -0.99 -5.51 15.63
C ARG A 232 -1.61 -5.78 14.26
N ILE A 233 -2.22 -6.95 14.06
CA ILE A 233 -2.97 -7.28 12.84
C ILE A 233 -4.19 -6.36 12.74
N ALA A 234 -4.93 -6.19 13.85
CA ALA A 234 -6.08 -5.27 13.91
C ALA A 234 -5.68 -3.80 13.65
N ALA A 235 -4.47 -3.40 14.04
CA ALA A 235 -3.91 -2.08 13.74
C ALA A 235 -3.39 -1.92 12.29
N GLY A 236 -3.67 -2.88 11.40
CA GLY A 236 -3.31 -2.80 9.97
C GLY A 236 -1.92 -3.32 9.61
N ARG A 237 -1.16 -3.92 10.55
CA ARG A 237 0.11 -4.59 10.20
C ARG A 237 -0.14 -6.05 9.85
N ILE A 238 -0.30 -6.30 8.56
CA ILE A 238 -0.51 -7.62 7.96
C ILE A 238 0.85 -8.13 7.43
N LYS A 239 1.14 -9.45 7.53
CA LYS A 239 2.48 -10.11 7.45
C LYS A 239 3.29 -10.11 8.76
N LEU A 240 2.74 -10.71 9.80
CA LEU A 240 3.45 -11.01 11.04
C LEU A 240 3.55 -12.52 11.26
N LYS A 241 4.73 -12.99 11.69
CA LYS A 241 4.91 -14.39 12.10
C LYS A 241 4.11 -14.65 13.37
N ILE A 242 3.11 -15.54 13.31
CA ILE A 242 2.28 -15.87 14.47
C ILE A 242 3.08 -16.75 15.46
N PRO A 243 3.28 -16.31 16.71
CA PRO A 243 3.95 -17.11 17.74
C PRO A 243 3.13 -18.35 18.06
N HIS A 244 3.82 -19.44 18.43
CA HIS A 244 3.19 -20.66 18.97
C HIS A 244 2.21 -21.41 18.03
N ALA A 245 2.12 -21.05 16.74
CA ALA A 245 1.26 -21.73 15.75
C ALA A 245 1.58 -23.22 15.55
N HIS A 246 2.78 -23.66 15.90
CA HIS A 246 3.22 -25.06 15.83
C HIS A 246 2.82 -25.91 17.05
N ARG A 247 2.23 -25.32 18.10
CA ARG A 247 1.74 -26.10 19.25
C ARG A 247 0.53 -26.93 18.84
N GLN A 248 0.39 -28.12 19.43
CA GLN A 248 -0.74 -29.03 19.17
C GLN A 248 -1.84 -28.97 20.26
N ASP A 249 -1.80 -27.96 21.13
CA ASP A 249 -2.78 -27.76 22.20
C ASP A 249 -3.80 -26.66 21.84
N GLU A 250 -4.68 -26.34 22.79
CA GLU A 250 -5.67 -25.26 22.68
C GLU A 250 -5.05 -23.93 22.22
N ILE A 251 -3.88 -23.59 22.75
CA ILE A 251 -3.19 -22.34 22.45
C ILE A 251 -2.68 -22.33 21.01
N GLY A 252 -2.13 -23.46 20.57
CA GLY A 252 -1.75 -23.67 19.17
C GLY A 252 -2.94 -23.52 18.21
N ARG A 253 -4.12 -24.08 18.56
CA ARG A 253 -5.34 -23.92 17.76
C ARG A 253 -5.74 -22.45 17.62
N VAL A 254 -5.69 -21.67 18.70
CA VAL A 254 -5.98 -20.22 18.65
C VAL A 254 -4.95 -19.49 17.79
N ALA A 255 -3.66 -19.79 17.95
CA ALA A 255 -2.61 -19.20 17.12
C ALA A 255 -2.82 -19.49 15.63
N HIS A 256 -3.17 -20.73 15.27
CA HIS A 256 -3.45 -21.11 13.89
C HIS A 256 -4.72 -20.44 13.32
N ALA A 257 -5.74 -20.22 14.15
CA ALA A 257 -6.92 -19.45 13.74
C ALA A 257 -6.56 -17.99 13.42
N VAL A 258 -5.71 -17.36 14.23
CA VAL A 258 -5.19 -16.00 13.98
C VAL A 258 -4.34 -15.95 12.71
N GLU A 259 -3.54 -16.98 12.44
CA GLU A 259 -2.77 -17.12 11.20
C GLU A 259 -3.69 -17.20 9.97
N THR A 260 -4.74 -18.02 10.04
CA THR A 260 -5.75 -18.15 8.99
C THR A 260 -6.45 -16.81 8.73
N TYR A 261 -6.82 -16.10 9.80
CA TYR A 261 -7.42 -14.78 9.70
C TYR A 261 -6.50 -13.76 9.03
N GLN A 262 -5.21 -13.73 9.41
CA GLN A 262 -4.22 -12.85 8.78
C GLN A 262 -4.08 -13.16 7.28
N ASN A 263 -4.01 -14.44 6.90
CA ASN A 263 -3.89 -14.84 5.50
C ASN A 263 -5.11 -14.41 4.68
N ASN A 264 -6.31 -14.50 5.25
CA ASN A 264 -7.53 -14.01 4.61
C ASN A 264 -7.54 -12.49 4.47
N ALA A 265 -7.12 -11.75 5.51
CA ALA A 265 -7.01 -10.29 5.45
C ALA A 265 -6.01 -9.83 4.38
N PHE A 266 -4.85 -10.51 4.27
CA PHE A 266 -3.88 -10.25 3.22
C PHE A 266 -4.46 -10.51 1.82
N ARG A 267 -5.20 -11.62 1.65
CA ARG A 267 -5.83 -11.96 0.37
C ARG A 267 -6.93 -10.99 -0.04
N LEU A 268 -7.69 -10.44 0.92
CA LEU A 268 -8.68 -9.39 0.63
C LEU A 268 -8.00 -8.11 0.14
N GLN A 269 -6.90 -7.69 0.77
CA GLN A 269 -6.16 -6.51 0.32
C GLN A 269 -5.58 -6.70 -1.09
N GLU A 270 -5.02 -7.88 -1.38
CA GLU A 270 -4.51 -8.22 -2.71
C GLU A 270 -5.62 -8.19 -3.78
N LEU A 271 -6.84 -8.61 -3.43
CA LEU A 271 -8.00 -8.52 -4.31
C LEU A 271 -8.44 -7.06 -4.57
N GLU A 272 -8.47 -6.21 -3.55
CA GLU A 272 -8.79 -4.78 -3.71
C GLU A 272 -7.77 -4.06 -4.62
N GLU A 273 -6.48 -4.36 -4.46
CA GLU A 273 -5.43 -3.81 -5.32
C GLU A 273 -5.61 -4.26 -6.79
N HIS A 274 -6.00 -5.51 -7.00
CA HIS A 274 -6.33 -6.05 -8.32
C HIS A 274 -7.57 -5.41 -8.94
N GLU A 275 -8.61 -5.15 -8.15
CA GLU A 275 -9.87 -4.53 -8.60
C GLU A 275 -9.61 -3.11 -9.12
N VAL A 276 -8.85 -2.30 -8.37
CA VAL A 276 -8.45 -0.95 -8.80
C VAL A 276 -7.60 -0.99 -10.08
N ALA A 277 -6.73 -1.99 -10.22
CA ALA A 277 -5.93 -2.15 -11.43
C ALA A 277 -6.80 -2.49 -12.67
N ILE A 278 -7.79 -3.38 -12.49
CA ILE A 278 -8.75 -3.75 -13.54
C ILE A 278 -9.59 -2.53 -13.94
N GLU A 279 -10.12 -1.76 -12.99
CA GLU A 279 -10.90 -0.55 -13.30
C GLU A 279 -10.10 0.48 -14.10
N ARG A 280 -8.84 0.72 -13.72
CA ARG A 280 -7.95 1.60 -14.48
C ARG A 280 -7.77 1.11 -15.91
N GLN A 281 -7.47 -0.18 -16.08
CA GLN A 281 -7.30 -0.79 -17.40
C GLN A 281 -8.58 -0.70 -18.24
N TYR A 282 -9.75 -0.89 -17.64
CA TYR A 282 -11.05 -0.75 -18.32
C TYR A 282 -11.28 0.69 -18.80
N SER A 283 -10.93 1.68 -17.97
CA SER A 283 -11.06 3.10 -18.32
C SER A 283 -10.12 3.53 -19.46
N ASP A 284 -8.94 2.93 -19.56
CA ASP A 284 -7.97 3.23 -20.62
C ASP A 284 -8.43 2.63 -21.95
N ILE A 285 -8.97 1.40 -21.93
CA ILE A 285 -9.54 0.74 -23.11
C ILE A 285 -10.71 1.55 -23.68
N LEU A 286 -11.63 2.01 -22.82
CA LEU A 286 -12.77 2.83 -23.24
C LEU A 286 -12.33 4.14 -23.92
N ARG A 287 -11.34 4.84 -23.34
CA ARG A 287 -10.81 6.08 -23.91
C ARG A 287 -10.15 5.87 -25.27
N GLU A 288 -9.47 4.76 -25.47
CA GLU A 288 -8.85 4.44 -26.77
C GLU A 288 -9.91 4.12 -27.83
N HIS A 289 -10.98 3.40 -27.44
CA HIS A 289 -12.08 3.10 -28.35
C HIS A 289 -12.78 4.37 -28.84
N GLU A 290 -13.10 5.31 -27.94
CA GLU A 290 -13.73 6.59 -28.29
C GLU A 290 -12.87 7.42 -29.25
N ARG A 291 -11.54 7.44 -29.05
CA ARG A 291 -10.61 8.15 -29.94
C ARG A 291 -10.60 7.60 -31.36
N LEU A 292 -10.62 6.27 -31.50
CA LEU A 292 -10.65 5.62 -32.81
C LEU A 292 -11.96 5.93 -33.55
N GLU A 293 -13.09 5.91 -32.85
CA GLU A 293 -14.39 6.26 -33.43
C GLU A 293 -14.45 7.74 -33.86
N GLN A 294 -14.01 8.67 -33.00
CA GLN A 294 -13.97 10.08 -33.34
C GLN A 294 -13.01 10.38 -34.50
N GLY A 295 -11.86 9.70 -34.54
CA GLY A 295 -10.91 9.80 -35.65
C GLY A 295 -11.51 9.35 -36.99
N ALA A 296 -12.27 8.24 -36.99
CA ALA A 296 -12.94 7.72 -38.17
C ALA A 296 -14.02 8.69 -38.69
N ILE A 297 -14.89 9.18 -37.79
CA ILE A 297 -15.96 10.15 -38.13
C ILE A 297 -15.35 11.44 -38.71
N SER A 298 -14.29 11.97 -38.09
CA SER A 298 -13.61 13.19 -38.55
C SER A 298 -12.94 13.00 -39.91
N SER A 299 -12.39 11.82 -40.21
CA SER A 299 -11.79 11.52 -41.51
C SER A 299 -12.86 11.49 -42.61
N GLN A 300 -13.99 10.83 -42.37
CA GLN A 300 -15.10 10.74 -43.32
C GLN A 300 -15.71 12.11 -43.62
N GLN A 301 -15.96 12.93 -42.59
CA GLN A 301 -16.46 14.31 -42.77
C GLN A 301 -15.50 15.18 -43.57
N ARG A 302 -14.19 15.01 -43.39
CA ARG A 302 -13.18 15.77 -44.16
C ARG A 302 -13.17 15.37 -45.63
N LEU A 303 -13.32 14.09 -45.96
CA LEU A 303 -13.40 13.61 -47.34
C LEU A 303 -14.68 14.11 -48.04
N ASP A 304 -15.83 14.02 -47.37
CA ASP A 304 -17.10 14.53 -47.89
C ASP A 304 -17.05 16.04 -48.12
N ALA A 305 -16.50 16.80 -47.15
CA ALA A 305 -16.33 18.24 -47.27
C ALA A 305 -15.37 18.63 -48.39
N ALA A 306 -14.25 17.91 -48.55
CA ALA A 306 -13.27 18.17 -49.60
C ALA A 306 -13.91 18.01 -50.98
N VAL A 307 -14.62 16.91 -51.23
CA VAL A 307 -15.23 16.65 -52.54
C VAL A 307 -16.42 17.56 -52.83
N ALA A 308 -17.25 17.86 -51.83
CA ALA A 308 -18.38 18.77 -51.99
C ALA A 308 -17.95 20.20 -52.39
N ASN A 309 -16.76 20.64 -51.95
CA ASN A 309 -16.23 21.98 -52.23
C ASN A 309 -15.26 22.03 -53.43
N MET A 310 -15.08 20.93 -54.17
CA MET A 310 -14.28 20.95 -55.41
C MET A 310 -14.96 21.81 -56.49
N ALA A 311 -14.21 22.72 -57.10
CA ALA A 311 -14.68 23.57 -58.20
C ALA A 311 -14.89 22.79 -59.52
N GLN A 312 -14.29 21.61 -59.64
CA GLN A 312 -14.48 20.70 -60.77
C GLN A 312 -15.62 19.71 -60.50
N GLY A 313 -16.32 19.31 -61.56
CA GLY A 313 -17.28 18.22 -61.49
C GLY A 313 -16.56 16.87 -61.38
N LEU A 314 -16.81 16.12 -60.31
CA LEU A 314 -16.23 14.81 -60.07
C LEU A 314 -17.30 13.72 -60.29
N ILE A 315 -16.93 12.68 -61.03
CA ILE A 315 -17.68 11.43 -61.09
C ILE A 315 -16.73 10.24 -61.02
N MET A 316 -17.06 9.28 -60.15
CA MET A 316 -16.35 8.01 -59.99
C MET A 316 -17.28 6.87 -60.38
N LEU A 317 -16.77 5.94 -61.17
CA LEU A 317 -17.48 4.79 -61.69
C LEU A 317 -16.80 3.50 -61.24
N ASP A 318 -17.57 2.43 -61.10
CA ASP A 318 -17.02 1.07 -61.01
C ASP A 318 -16.62 0.54 -62.40
N SER A 319 -16.09 -0.68 -62.44
CA SER A 319 -15.65 -1.34 -63.68
C SER A 319 -16.77 -1.61 -64.69
N PHE A 320 -18.03 -1.55 -64.28
CA PHE A 320 -19.20 -1.77 -65.12
C PHE A 320 -19.87 -0.47 -65.57
N GLY A 321 -19.40 0.69 -65.09
CA GLY A 321 -19.92 2.01 -65.43
C GLY A 321 -21.06 2.50 -64.52
N TYR A 322 -21.22 1.91 -63.34
CA TYR A 322 -22.10 2.44 -62.30
C TYR A 322 -21.40 3.49 -61.46
N VAL A 323 -22.13 4.55 -61.10
CA VAL A 323 -21.61 5.64 -60.28
C VAL A 323 -21.35 5.16 -58.87
N LEU A 324 -20.09 5.20 -58.44
CA LEU A 324 -19.69 5.05 -57.05
C LEU A 324 -19.92 6.37 -56.30
N MET A 325 -19.56 7.48 -56.93
CA MET A 325 -19.66 8.81 -56.33
C MET A 325 -19.79 9.89 -57.40
N VAL A 326 -20.54 10.94 -57.11
CA VAL A 326 -20.68 12.11 -57.97
C VAL A 326 -20.91 13.35 -57.11
N ASN A 327 -20.14 14.41 -57.35
CA ASN A 327 -20.30 15.66 -56.61
C ASN A 327 -21.36 16.58 -57.26
N ASP A 328 -21.84 17.58 -56.51
CA ASP A 328 -22.85 18.51 -57.01
C ASP A 328 -22.35 19.38 -58.15
N GLN A 329 -21.05 19.62 -58.22
CA GLN A 329 -20.48 20.43 -59.28
C GLN A 329 -20.58 19.75 -60.65
N TYR A 330 -20.46 18.41 -60.71
CA TYR A 330 -20.71 17.65 -61.95
C TYR A 330 -22.17 17.82 -62.41
N ARG A 331 -23.11 17.73 -61.46
CA ARG A 331 -24.54 17.90 -61.71
C ARG A 331 -24.84 19.30 -62.24
N LYS A 332 -24.29 20.34 -61.60
CA LYS A 332 -24.43 21.74 -62.02
C LYS A 332 -23.83 21.99 -63.40
N LEU A 333 -22.62 21.50 -63.66
CA LEU A 333 -21.91 21.69 -64.93
C LEU A 333 -22.73 21.18 -66.12
N TYR A 334 -23.37 20.02 -65.98
CA TYR A 334 -24.15 19.39 -67.05
C TYR A 334 -25.67 19.57 -66.91
N GLY A 335 -26.16 20.29 -65.91
CA GLY A 335 -27.59 20.49 -65.65
C GLY A 335 -28.37 19.19 -65.34
N VAL A 336 -27.69 18.16 -64.82
CA VAL A 336 -28.30 16.84 -64.56
C VAL A 336 -28.81 16.78 -63.11
N PRO A 337 -30.08 16.44 -62.86
CA PRO A 337 -30.62 16.39 -61.50
C PRO A 337 -30.04 15.23 -60.67
N ALA A 338 -30.03 15.39 -59.35
CA ALA A 338 -29.53 14.37 -58.41
C ALA A 338 -30.31 13.03 -58.50
N SER A 339 -31.56 13.03 -58.96
CA SER A 339 -32.33 11.81 -59.20
C SER A 339 -31.76 10.95 -60.34
N VAL A 340 -31.05 11.56 -61.28
CA VAL A 340 -30.43 10.92 -62.46
C VAL A 340 -28.94 10.63 -62.21
N ALA A 341 -28.19 11.61 -61.73
CA ALA A 341 -26.78 11.44 -61.39
C ALA A 341 -26.62 11.18 -59.87
N ARG A 342 -26.78 9.92 -59.45
CA ARG A 342 -26.65 9.46 -58.05
C ARG A 342 -25.77 8.22 -57.96
N PRO A 343 -25.18 7.93 -56.79
CA PRO A 343 -24.56 6.63 -56.54
C PRO A 343 -25.51 5.48 -56.92
N GLY A 344 -24.97 4.47 -57.61
CA GLY A 344 -25.70 3.33 -58.18
C GLY A 344 -26.37 3.57 -59.53
N ALA A 345 -26.41 4.80 -60.07
CA ALA A 345 -26.91 5.04 -61.42
C ALA A 345 -25.88 4.59 -62.48
N HIS A 346 -26.33 4.10 -63.62
CA HIS A 346 -25.43 3.70 -64.71
C HIS A 346 -25.11 4.89 -65.62
N MET A 347 -23.85 5.08 -66.06
CA MET A 347 -23.41 6.23 -66.87
C MET A 347 -24.26 6.45 -68.15
N ARG A 348 -24.79 5.37 -68.72
CA ARG A 348 -25.75 5.42 -69.85
C ARG A 348 -26.97 6.31 -69.57
N GLU A 349 -27.52 6.26 -68.36
CA GLU A 349 -28.70 7.05 -67.98
C GLU A 349 -28.37 8.54 -67.92
N ILE A 350 -27.19 8.86 -67.38
CA ILE A 350 -26.66 10.24 -67.31
C ILE A 350 -26.42 10.78 -68.72
N LEU A 351 -25.78 10.02 -69.60
CA LEU A 351 -25.53 10.43 -70.98
C LEU A 351 -26.82 10.56 -71.79
N ALA A 352 -27.81 9.68 -71.59
CA ALA A 352 -29.13 9.82 -72.22
C ALA A 352 -29.83 11.11 -71.78
N HIS A 353 -29.69 11.52 -70.51
CA HIS A 353 -30.21 12.79 -70.03
C HIS A 353 -29.47 13.99 -70.63
N ARG A 354 -28.13 13.94 -70.68
CA ARG A 354 -27.31 14.98 -71.36
C ARG A 354 -27.66 15.11 -72.84
N ALA A 355 -28.03 14.02 -73.51
CA ALA A 355 -28.51 14.05 -74.89
C ALA A 355 -29.87 14.75 -75.02
N LYS A 356 -30.81 14.49 -74.11
CA LYS A 356 -32.12 15.18 -74.07
C LYS A 356 -31.97 16.68 -73.85
N LEU A 357 -30.95 17.10 -73.10
CA LEU A 357 -30.59 18.51 -72.90
C LEU A 357 -29.85 19.13 -74.11
N GLY A 358 -29.58 18.35 -75.16
CA GLY A 358 -28.89 18.83 -76.36
C GLY A 358 -27.41 19.15 -76.13
N LEU A 359 -26.77 18.59 -75.09
CA LEU A 359 -25.37 18.91 -74.74
C LEU A 359 -24.34 18.09 -75.52
N LEU A 360 -24.73 16.95 -76.08
CA LEU A 360 -23.84 16.04 -76.80
C LEU A 360 -23.85 16.35 -78.30
N ARG A 361 -22.67 16.46 -78.91
CA ARG A 361 -22.50 16.53 -80.38
C ARG A 361 -22.57 15.16 -81.06
N GLU A 362 -22.20 14.11 -80.31
CA GLU A 362 -22.18 12.72 -80.76
C GLU A 362 -23.32 11.91 -80.12
N LYS A 363 -23.60 10.72 -80.64
CA LYS A 363 -24.64 9.84 -80.05
C LYS A 363 -24.15 9.31 -78.69
N PRO A 364 -25.05 9.17 -77.69
CA PRO A 364 -24.69 8.60 -76.38
C PRO A 364 -24.06 7.20 -76.43
N SER A 365 -24.43 6.40 -77.43
CA SER A 365 -23.87 5.06 -77.67
C SER A 365 -22.38 5.12 -77.98
N ASP A 366 -21.97 6.11 -78.75
CA ASP A 366 -20.62 6.23 -79.30
C ASP A 366 -19.67 6.73 -78.21
N TYR A 367 -20.13 7.70 -77.41
CA TYR A 367 -19.44 8.15 -76.20
C TYR A 367 -19.24 7.03 -75.18
N LEU A 368 -20.25 6.17 -74.97
CA LEU A 368 -20.15 5.01 -74.06
C LEU A 368 -19.17 3.95 -74.58
N ALA A 369 -19.14 3.71 -75.89
CA ALA A 369 -18.20 2.79 -76.51
C ALA A 369 -16.76 3.29 -76.31
N ALA A 370 -16.52 4.57 -76.59
CA ALA A 370 -15.22 5.21 -76.38
C ALA A 370 -14.79 5.20 -74.90
N LEU A 371 -15.70 5.50 -73.97
CA LEU A 371 -15.41 5.44 -72.53
C LEU A 371 -15.05 4.02 -72.08
N ARG A 372 -15.74 2.98 -72.58
CA ARG A 372 -15.40 1.58 -72.27
C ARG A 372 -14.04 1.16 -72.81
N GLU A 373 -13.69 1.60 -74.00
CA GLU A 373 -12.39 1.36 -74.60
C GLU A 373 -11.28 2.00 -73.76
N ARG A 374 -11.44 3.28 -73.38
CA ARG A 374 -10.51 3.97 -72.46
C ARG A 374 -10.37 3.28 -71.11
N MET A 375 -11.49 2.86 -70.50
CA MET A 375 -11.48 2.11 -69.24
C MET A 375 -10.70 0.79 -69.36
N LYS A 376 -10.79 0.11 -70.50
CA LYS A 376 -10.05 -1.14 -70.77
C LYS A 376 -8.56 -0.90 -70.96
N GLU A 377 -8.16 0.19 -71.61
CA GLU A 377 -6.77 0.54 -71.85
C GLU A 377 -6.04 1.06 -70.59
N ARG A 378 -6.78 1.47 -69.56
CA ARG A 378 -6.26 1.98 -68.27
C ARG A 378 -5.21 3.08 -68.40
N ARG A 379 -5.31 3.91 -69.44
CA ARG A 379 -4.43 5.07 -69.63
C ARG A 379 -5.09 6.33 -69.11
N PRO A 380 -4.38 7.17 -68.33
CA PRO A 380 -4.90 8.49 -67.98
C PRO A 380 -4.98 9.33 -69.26
N GLU A 381 -6.09 10.03 -69.43
CA GLU A 381 -6.32 10.86 -70.61
C GLU A 381 -6.92 12.20 -70.20
N ILE A 382 -6.50 13.25 -70.89
CA ILE A 382 -7.09 14.58 -70.77
C ILE A 382 -7.66 14.93 -72.14
N VAL A 383 -8.97 15.11 -72.20
CA VAL A 383 -9.69 15.45 -73.44
C VAL A 383 -10.44 16.75 -73.27
N GLU A 384 -10.41 17.60 -74.31
CA GLU A 384 -11.23 18.81 -74.36
C GLU A 384 -12.41 18.54 -75.29
N VAL A 385 -13.61 18.54 -74.72
CA VAL A 385 -14.85 18.24 -75.44
C VAL A 385 -15.66 19.53 -75.55
N GLU A 386 -15.93 19.95 -76.78
CA GLU A 386 -16.83 21.06 -77.03
C GLU A 386 -18.28 20.54 -77.03
N LEU A 387 -19.09 21.07 -76.12
CA LEU A 387 -20.51 20.77 -76.02
C LEU A 387 -21.29 21.45 -77.16
N ALA A 388 -22.51 20.99 -77.41
CA ALA A 388 -23.37 21.58 -78.43
C ALA A 388 -23.83 23.02 -78.09
N ASP A 389 -23.77 23.42 -76.82
CA ASP A 389 -24.03 24.80 -76.37
C ASP A 389 -22.81 25.75 -76.50
N GLY A 390 -21.68 25.24 -77.01
CA GLY A 390 -20.46 26.01 -77.25
C GLY A 390 -19.52 26.12 -76.05
N ARG A 391 -19.83 25.51 -74.90
CA ARG A 391 -18.87 25.38 -73.79
C ARG A 391 -17.82 24.33 -74.11
N ILE A 392 -16.57 24.59 -73.70
CA ILE A 392 -15.46 23.64 -73.82
C ILE A 392 -15.22 23.04 -72.44
N ILE A 393 -15.47 21.73 -72.31
CA ILE A 393 -15.22 21.02 -71.06
C ILE A 393 -13.93 20.23 -71.17
N ARG A 394 -12.98 20.52 -70.28
CA ARG A 394 -11.81 19.69 -70.09
C ARG A 394 -12.17 18.54 -69.15
N ILE A 395 -11.94 17.32 -69.60
CA ILE A 395 -12.19 16.11 -68.84
C ILE A 395 -10.85 15.43 -68.60
N SER A 396 -10.49 15.26 -67.33
CA SER A 396 -9.32 14.49 -66.90
C SER A 396 -9.79 13.17 -66.29
N GLU A 397 -9.45 12.08 -66.97
CA GLU A 397 -9.87 10.72 -66.66
C GLU A 397 -8.67 9.89 -66.16
N ARG A 398 -8.88 9.10 -65.09
CA ARG A 398 -7.86 8.19 -64.54
C ARG A 398 -8.49 6.87 -64.05
N PRO A 399 -7.80 5.72 -64.20
CA PRO A 399 -8.24 4.47 -63.59
C PRO A 399 -8.05 4.50 -62.07
N MET A 400 -8.93 3.80 -61.34
CA MET A 400 -8.80 3.56 -59.90
C MET A 400 -8.27 2.16 -59.61
N ASP A 401 -7.62 1.99 -58.46
CA ASP A 401 -7.27 0.67 -57.93
C ASP A 401 -8.56 -0.10 -57.61
N GLY A 402 -8.71 -1.31 -58.16
CA GLY A 402 -9.96 -2.09 -58.11
C GLY A 402 -10.82 -2.06 -59.39
N GLY A 403 -10.36 -1.39 -60.46
CA GLY A 403 -10.97 -1.50 -61.80
C GLY A 403 -12.03 -0.44 -62.14
N GLY A 404 -12.27 0.52 -61.26
CA GLY A 404 -13.14 1.67 -61.53
C GLY A 404 -12.43 2.81 -62.28
N TRP A 405 -13.18 3.89 -62.50
CA TRP A 405 -12.74 5.08 -63.24
C TRP A 405 -13.08 6.35 -62.47
N VAL A 406 -12.17 7.33 -62.41
CA VAL A 406 -12.45 8.66 -61.86
C VAL A 406 -12.27 9.71 -62.96
N ALA A 407 -13.25 10.59 -63.11
CA ALA A 407 -13.23 11.68 -64.06
C ALA A 407 -13.50 13.01 -63.36
N THR A 408 -12.68 14.00 -63.67
CA THR A 408 -12.87 15.40 -63.27
C THR A 408 -13.18 16.24 -64.50
N HIS A 409 -14.14 17.15 -64.37
CA HIS A 409 -14.70 17.93 -65.46
C HIS A 409 -14.65 19.42 -65.11
N GLU A 410 -14.07 20.22 -66.00
CA GLU A 410 -13.88 21.66 -65.79
C GLU A 410 -14.35 22.46 -67.01
N ASP A 411 -15.08 23.55 -66.78
CA ASP A 411 -15.41 24.49 -67.85
C ASP A 411 -14.17 25.32 -68.21
N PHE A 412 -13.59 25.04 -69.36
CA PHE A 412 -12.36 25.65 -69.85
C PHE A 412 -12.62 26.79 -70.87
N THR A 413 -13.89 27.20 -71.05
CA THR A 413 -14.29 28.11 -72.13
C THR A 413 -13.64 29.49 -72.02
N THR A 414 -13.60 30.08 -70.81
CA THR A 414 -13.06 31.43 -70.57
C THR A 414 -11.56 31.48 -70.78
N GLN A 415 -10.83 30.48 -70.27
CA GLN A 415 -9.38 30.43 -70.39
C GLN A 415 -8.93 30.31 -71.84
N ARG A 416 -9.62 29.47 -72.62
CA ARG A 416 -9.37 29.32 -74.06
C ARG A 416 -9.66 30.59 -74.86
N ARG A 417 -10.62 31.41 -74.44
CA ARG A 417 -10.91 32.72 -75.07
C ARG A 417 -9.79 33.73 -74.78
N ASN A 418 -9.31 33.79 -73.54
CA ASN A 418 -8.26 34.73 -73.15
C ASN A 418 -6.93 34.44 -73.87
N GLU A 419 -6.55 33.17 -74.01
CA GLU A 419 -5.37 32.74 -74.78
C GLU A 419 -5.43 33.26 -76.24
N ARG A 420 -6.61 33.18 -76.87
CA ARG A 420 -6.80 33.66 -78.25
C ARG A 420 -6.76 35.18 -78.38
N VAL A 421 -7.17 35.93 -77.36
CA VAL A 421 -7.13 37.39 -77.35
C VAL A 421 -5.69 37.90 -77.24
N LEU A 422 -4.91 37.32 -76.33
CA LEU A 422 -3.51 37.71 -76.10
C LEU A 422 -2.65 37.51 -77.36
N ALA A 423 -2.75 36.33 -77.98
CA ALA A 423 -2.01 36.02 -79.20
C ALA A 423 -2.32 36.98 -80.37
N ARG A 424 -3.55 37.52 -80.44
CA ARG A 424 -3.96 38.45 -81.49
C ARG A 424 -3.41 39.87 -81.28
N ALA A 425 -3.26 40.30 -80.03
CA ALA A 425 -2.71 41.61 -79.70
C ALA A 425 -1.20 41.69 -79.99
N GLU A 426 -0.43 40.64 -79.67
CA GLU A 426 1.01 40.58 -79.93
C GLU A 426 1.33 40.69 -81.43
N TYR A 427 0.60 39.94 -82.28
CA TYR A 427 0.80 39.98 -83.72
C TYR A 427 0.51 41.37 -84.34
N PHE A 428 -0.52 42.05 -83.84
CA PHE A 428 -0.91 43.37 -84.34
C PHE A 428 0.14 44.46 -84.03
N LEU A 429 0.70 44.46 -82.80
CA LEU A 429 1.71 45.43 -82.40
C LEU A 429 3.03 45.25 -83.16
N ALA A 430 3.46 44.00 -83.37
CA ALA A 430 4.66 43.71 -84.16
C ALA A 430 4.51 44.21 -85.60
N ALA A 431 3.36 43.99 -86.24
CA ALA A 431 3.11 44.44 -87.61
C ALA A 431 3.13 45.97 -87.77
N LEU A 432 2.67 46.73 -86.77
CA LEU A 432 2.70 48.20 -86.83
C LEU A 432 4.13 48.74 -86.80
N LEU A 433 4.94 48.33 -85.83
CA LEU A 433 6.30 48.85 -85.67
C LEU A 433 7.19 48.56 -86.90
N GLU A 434 6.98 47.41 -87.54
CA GLU A 434 7.70 47.02 -88.76
C GLU A 434 7.41 47.89 -89.98
N ASN A 435 6.22 48.50 -90.05
CA ASN A 435 5.77 49.27 -91.22
C ASN A 435 5.85 50.80 -91.01
N ILE A 436 6.41 51.27 -89.89
CA ILE A 436 6.68 52.70 -89.67
C ILE A 436 7.84 53.13 -90.59
N PRO A 437 7.68 54.21 -91.39
CA PRO A 437 8.72 54.65 -92.34
C PRO A 437 9.94 55.29 -91.68
N GLN A 438 9.82 55.70 -90.41
CA GLN A 438 10.92 56.21 -89.60
C GLN A 438 11.68 55.07 -88.93
N ALA A 439 12.99 55.22 -88.80
CA ALA A 439 13.82 54.23 -88.11
C ALA A 439 13.48 54.25 -86.60
N VAL A 440 13.03 53.11 -86.08
CA VAL A 440 12.67 52.95 -84.67
C VAL A 440 13.58 51.91 -84.04
N VAL A 441 14.28 52.34 -83.00
CA VAL A 441 15.25 51.54 -82.27
C VAL A 441 14.89 51.52 -80.80
N ALA A 442 14.96 50.37 -80.13
CA ALA A 442 15.03 50.34 -78.69
C ALA A 442 16.37 49.74 -78.25
N LYS A 443 16.99 50.36 -77.25
CA LYS A 443 18.15 49.84 -76.53
C LYS A 443 17.75 49.48 -75.11
N ASP A 444 18.42 48.49 -74.54
CA ASP A 444 18.34 48.23 -73.11
C ASP A 444 19.01 49.40 -72.35
N ALA A 445 18.31 49.97 -71.37
CA ALA A 445 18.77 51.20 -70.71
C ALA A 445 20.05 51.01 -69.88
N GLN A 446 20.32 49.80 -69.39
CA GLN A 446 21.52 49.51 -68.57
C GLN A 446 22.75 49.23 -69.43
N SER A 447 22.59 48.39 -70.45
CA SER A 447 23.71 47.92 -71.29
C SER A 447 23.92 48.75 -72.55
N LEU A 448 22.95 49.60 -72.92
CA LEU A 448 22.90 50.37 -74.16
C LEU A 448 23.02 49.51 -75.44
N ARG A 449 22.68 48.22 -75.33
CA ARG A 449 22.67 47.28 -76.46
C ARG A 449 21.33 47.32 -77.17
N TYR A 450 21.33 47.22 -78.50
CA TYR A 450 20.10 47.22 -79.31
C TYR A 450 19.23 45.99 -78.98
N VAL A 451 17.98 46.18 -78.57
CA VAL A 451 17.02 45.09 -78.28
C VAL A 451 15.87 45.02 -79.27
N PHE A 452 15.63 46.11 -80.00
CA PHE A 452 14.68 46.16 -81.10
C PHE A 452 15.15 47.14 -82.17
N VAL A 453 14.95 46.76 -83.43
CA VAL A 453 15.06 47.65 -84.58
C VAL A 453 13.95 47.30 -85.56
N ASN A 454 13.31 48.30 -86.16
CA ASN A 454 12.36 48.06 -87.23
C ASN A 454 13.07 48.01 -88.61
N ARG A 455 12.30 47.64 -89.63
CA ARG A 455 12.80 47.59 -91.01
C ARG A 455 13.41 48.90 -91.52
N ALA A 456 12.88 50.05 -91.10
CA ALA A 456 13.43 51.35 -91.48
C ALA A 456 14.81 51.62 -90.86
N THR A 457 15.08 51.11 -89.65
CA THR A 457 16.44 51.15 -89.07
C THR A 457 17.41 50.27 -89.85
N GLU A 458 17.03 49.06 -90.25
CA GLU A 458 17.86 48.19 -91.09
C GLU A 458 18.25 48.92 -92.39
N ALA A 459 17.27 49.60 -93.00
CA ALA A 459 17.47 50.40 -94.20
C ALA A 459 18.36 51.63 -93.96
N LEU A 460 18.23 52.31 -92.81
CA LEU A 460 19.06 53.46 -92.45
C LEU A 460 20.52 53.05 -92.19
N PHE A 461 20.73 51.99 -91.40
CA PHE A 461 22.07 51.55 -91.00
C PHE A 461 22.78 50.78 -92.11
N GLY A 462 22.03 50.14 -93.00
CA GLY A 462 22.56 49.28 -94.07
C GLY A 462 22.96 47.90 -93.57
N LEU A 463 22.42 47.45 -92.43
CA LEU A 463 22.71 46.16 -91.80
C LEU A 463 21.41 45.40 -91.48
N PRO A 464 21.40 44.06 -91.58
CA PRO A 464 20.26 43.27 -91.13
C PRO A 464 20.17 43.29 -89.59
N ARG A 465 18.94 43.23 -89.06
CA ARG A 465 18.67 43.27 -87.61
C ARG A 465 19.42 42.20 -86.83
N SER A 466 19.67 41.03 -87.43
CA SER A 466 20.41 39.94 -86.81
C SER A 466 21.85 40.34 -86.45
N GLU A 467 22.41 41.32 -87.16
CA GLU A 467 23.74 41.86 -86.89
C GLU A 467 23.69 43.08 -85.95
N ILE A 468 22.54 43.72 -85.80
CA ILE A 468 22.37 44.92 -84.96
C ILE A 468 21.98 44.54 -83.53
N ILE A 469 21.02 43.62 -83.36
CA ILE A 469 20.47 43.24 -82.06
C ILE A 469 21.55 42.62 -81.17
N GLY A 470 21.61 43.06 -79.92
CA GLY A 470 22.58 42.64 -78.91
C GLY A 470 23.92 43.37 -78.96
N ARG A 471 24.21 44.17 -79.99
CA ARG A 471 25.47 44.92 -80.10
C ARG A 471 25.36 46.31 -79.46
N ALA A 472 26.49 46.92 -79.14
CA ALA A 472 26.58 48.31 -78.68
C ALA A 472 26.86 49.25 -79.87
N ALA A 473 26.58 50.56 -79.76
CA ALA A 473 26.75 51.46 -80.91
C ALA A 473 28.23 51.59 -81.32
N ARG A 474 29.17 51.56 -80.35
CA ARG A 474 30.61 51.51 -80.62
C ARG A 474 31.09 50.25 -81.37
N GLU A 475 30.33 49.16 -81.28
CA GLU A 475 30.66 47.90 -81.97
C GLU A 475 30.15 47.90 -83.43
N LEU A 476 29.23 48.80 -83.76
CA LEU A 476 28.53 48.85 -85.05
C LEU A 476 28.97 50.04 -85.91
N PHE A 477 29.10 51.22 -85.33
CA PHE A 477 29.36 52.47 -86.04
C PHE A 477 30.87 52.78 -86.09
N PRO A 478 31.39 53.34 -87.19
CA PRO A 478 32.79 53.78 -87.27
C PRO A 478 33.15 54.81 -86.20
N GLU A 479 34.41 54.88 -85.79
CA GLU A 479 34.91 55.96 -84.94
C GLU A 479 34.97 57.28 -85.72
N PRO A 480 34.53 58.41 -85.13
CA PRO A 480 34.12 58.60 -83.72
C PRO A 480 32.60 58.42 -83.46
N THR A 481 31.81 58.04 -84.47
CA THR A 481 30.34 58.05 -84.42
C THR A 481 29.76 57.13 -83.33
N GLY A 482 30.30 55.92 -83.17
CA GLY A 482 29.77 54.95 -82.20
C GLY A 482 29.90 55.40 -80.74
N GLU A 483 31.03 56.00 -80.37
CA GLU A 483 31.27 56.56 -79.04
C GLU A 483 30.37 57.78 -78.76
N LEU A 484 30.23 58.67 -79.75
CA LEU A 484 29.34 59.83 -79.67
C LEU A 484 27.87 59.42 -79.45
N LEU A 485 27.41 58.37 -80.13
CA LEU A 485 26.05 57.87 -79.94
C LEU A 485 25.82 57.31 -78.54
N GLU A 486 26.79 56.59 -77.98
CA GLU A 486 26.68 56.07 -76.61
C GLU A 486 26.74 57.16 -75.54
N SER A 487 27.56 58.20 -75.74
CA SER A 487 27.56 59.34 -74.82
C SER A 487 26.20 60.04 -74.85
N PHE A 488 25.64 60.31 -76.03
CA PHE A 488 24.30 60.90 -76.14
C PHE A 488 23.20 60.06 -75.50
N ASP A 489 23.26 58.73 -75.64
CA ASP A 489 22.30 57.82 -75.03
C ASP A 489 22.41 57.83 -73.50
N ARG A 490 23.64 57.86 -72.96
CA ARG A 490 23.90 57.92 -71.52
C ARG A 490 23.49 59.26 -70.92
N ASP A 491 23.77 60.36 -71.61
CA ASP A 491 23.36 61.71 -71.19
C ASP A 491 21.83 61.82 -71.13
N HIS A 492 21.13 61.30 -72.15
CA HIS A 492 19.65 61.29 -72.16
C HIS A 492 19.00 60.43 -71.08
N LEU A 493 19.68 59.39 -70.60
CA LEU A 493 19.17 58.59 -69.47
C LEU A 493 19.39 59.30 -68.12
N ASN A 494 20.39 60.19 -68.03
CA ASN A 494 20.75 60.89 -66.80
C ASN A 494 20.06 62.27 -66.64
N GLU A 495 19.73 62.96 -67.74
CA GLU A 495 19.06 64.27 -67.71
C GLU A 495 17.54 64.15 -67.85
N THR A 496 16.78 64.75 -66.92
CA THR A 496 15.30 64.72 -66.93
C THR A 496 14.64 65.86 -67.72
N ALA A 497 15.35 66.59 -68.60
CA ALA A 497 14.74 67.74 -69.27
C ALA A 497 15.53 68.29 -70.48
N ASP A 498 15.54 67.56 -71.60
CA ASP A 498 15.40 68.18 -72.94
C ASP A 498 15.04 67.12 -74.00
N GLN A 499 13.76 67.01 -74.37
CA GLN A 499 13.27 66.06 -75.38
C GLN A 499 13.28 66.66 -76.80
N THR A 500 13.94 67.81 -76.99
CA THR A 500 14.00 68.43 -78.32
C THR A 500 14.75 67.51 -79.29
N PRO A 501 14.21 67.30 -80.51
CA PRO A 501 14.90 66.53 -81.53
C PRO A 501 16.24 67.18 -81.87
N LYS A 502 17.33 66.43 -81.76
CA LYS A 502 18.67 66.94 -82.07
C LYS A 502 19.09 66.44 -83.45
N ALA A 503 19.51 67.38 -84.29
CA ALA A 503 20.06 67.09 -85.60
C ALA A 503 21.53 66.69 -85.45
N HIS A 504 21.89 65.53 -86.01
CA HIS A 504 23.23 64.98 -85.99
C HIS A 504 23.61 64.51 -87.39
N SER A 505 24.86 64.74 -87.77
CA SER A 505 25.42 64.09 -88.95
C SER A 505 26.19 62.87 -88.49
N ILE A 506 25.70 61.67 -88.81
CA ILE A 506 26.25 60.39 -88.36
C ILE A 506 26.82 59.61 -89.54
N GLU A 507 27.93 58.90 -89.34
CA GLU A 507 28.42 57.94 -90.32
C GLU A 507 27.83 56.56 -90.03
N THR A 508 26.91 56.12 -90.88
CA THR A 508 26.23 54.83 -90.71
C THR A 508 27.14 53.66 -91.14
N PRO A 509 26.97 52.45 -90.58
CA PRO A 509 27.86 51.33 -90.82
C PRO A 509 27.93 50.88 -92.29
N GLY A 510 26.77 50.79 -92.97
CA GLY A 510 26.67 50.27 -94.34
C GLY A 510 26.34 51.31 -95.40
N ASN A 511 25.90 52.50 -95.00
CA ASN A 511 25.29 53.49 -95.90
C ASN A 511 26.04 54.82 -95.96
N GLY A 512 27.14 54.97 -95.21
CA GLY A 512 27.95 56.19 -95.15
C GLY A 512 27.26 57.33 -94.38
N LYS A 513 27.69 58.57 -94.63
CA LYS A 513 27.21 59.75 -93.91
C LYS A 513 25.71 60.03 -94.13
N ARG A 514 24.97 60.25 -93.05
CA ARG A 514 23.54 60.59 -93.02
C ARG A 514 23.28 61.71 -92.03
N ASP A 515 22.42 62.64 -92.43
CA ASP A 515 21.95 63.73 -91.57
C ASP A 515 20.62 63.30 -90.96
N VAL A 516 20.63 63.07 -89.65
CA VAL A 516 19.51 62.49 -88.93
C VAL A 516 19.00 63.40 -87.83
N VAL A 517 17.69 63.37 -87.60
CA VAL A 517 17.06 63.98 -86.44
C VAL A 517 16.63 62.84 -85.52
N VAL A 518 17.20 62.83 -84.31
CA VAL A 518 16.94 61.76 -83.33
C VAL A 518 16.09 62.30 -82.19
N ARG A 519 14.98 61.63 -81.92
CA ARG A 519 14.21 61.79 -80.68
C ARG A 519 14.38 60.56 -79.81
N ARG A 520 14.85 60.75 -78.59
CA ARG A 520 15.05 59.67 -77.61
C ARG A 520 13.99 59.76 -76.51
N LEU A 521 13.43 58.61 -76.16
CA LEU A 521 12.33 58.44 -75.24
C LEU A 521 12.69 57.31 -74.26
N PRO A 522 12.98 57.60 -72.99
CA PRO A 522 13.08 56.55 -71.97
C PRO A 522 11.69 55.92 -71.75
N VAL A 523 11.62 54.59 -71.83
CA VAL A 523 10.38 53.82 -71.67
C VAL A 523 10.48 52.93 -70.42
N SER A 524 9.57 53.15 -69.49
CA SER A 524 9.42 52.32 -68.29
C SER A 524 8.26 51.34 -68.45
N VAL A 525 8.48 50.08 -68.07
CA VAL A 525 7.45 49.04 -68.08
C VAL A 525 7.22 48.60 -66.63
N GLY A 526 6.24 49.21 -65.96
CA GLY A 526 5.80 48.86 -64.59
C GLY A 526 6.60 49.45 -63.43
N GLU A 527 7.84 49.91 -63.63
CA GLU A 527 8.72 50.48 -62.60
C GLU A 527 9.06 51.97 -62.86
N SER A 528 9.64 52.67 -61.87
CA SER A 528 10.00 54.10 -61.97
C SER A 528 11.29 54.38 -62.74
N GLU A 529 12.14 53.38 -62.97
CA GLU A 529 13.36 53.50 -63.78
C GLU A 529 13.11 53.08 -65.23
N PRO A 530 13.74 53.74 -66.22
CA PRO A 530 13.56 53.38 -67.62
C PRO A 530 14.23 52.04 -67.91
N ARG A 531 13.46 51.10 -68.49
CA ARG A 531 13.96 49.78 -68.88
C ARG A 531 14.55 49.79 -70.29
N TYR A 532 13.98 50.63 -71.16
CA TYR A 532 14.41 50.76 -72.54
C TYR A 532 14.61 52.23 -72.91
N LEU A 533 15.55 52.49 -73.81
CA LEU A 533 15.72 53.76 -74.49
C LEU A 533 15.23 53.62 -75.93
N LEU A 534 14.03 54.14 -76.21
CA LEU A 534 13.45 54.15 -77.55
C LEU A 534 13.94 55.39 -78.31
N SER A 535 14.51 55.19 -79.49
CA SER A 535 14.98 56.24 -80.38
C SER A 535 14.21 56.18 -81.69
N ILE A 536 13.58 57.29 -82.05
CA ILE A 536 12.98 57.51 -83.36
C ILE A 536 13.96 58.38 -84.14
N VAL A 537 14.39 57.88 -85.29
CA VAL A 537 15.41 58.50 -86.14
C VAL A 537 14.79 58.81 -87.49
N GLU A 538 14.78 60.09 -87.83
CA GLU A 538 14.37 60.60 -89.14
C GLU A 538 15.60 60.92 -89.97
N ASP A 539 15.65 60.44 -91.21
CA ASP A 539 16.74 60.74 -92.14
C ASP A 539 16.35 61.92 -93.03
N HIS A 540 17.07 63.04 -92.88
CA HIS A 540 16.85 64.30 -93.60
C HIS A 540 17.93 64.55 -94.67
N THR A 541 18.74 63.54 -94.99
CA THR A 541 19.89 63.68 -95.90
C THR A 541 19.50 64.15 -97.31
N GLN A 542 18.30 63.78 -97.79
CA GLN A 542 17.81 64.25 -99.10
C GLN A 542 17.25 65.68 -99.04
N ASP A 543 16.61 66.07 -97.94
CA ASP A 543 15.99 67.39 -97.77
C ASP A 543 17.04 68.50 -97.65
N GLN A 544 18.17 68.23 -97.00
CA GLN A 544 19.28 69.20 -96.90
C GLN A 544 20.09 69.33 -98.20
N ARG A 545 20.16 68.29 -99.04
CA ARG A 545 20.80 68.37 -100.37
C ARG A 545 19.94 69.08 -101.41
N ALA A 546 18.63 69.23 -101.17
CA ALA A 546 17.72 69.98 -102.02
C ALA A 546 17.63 71.48 -101.63
N ALA A 547 18.10 71.84 -100.44
CA ALA A 547 18.07 73.21 -99.90
C ALA A 547 19.45 73.93 -99.91
N ALA A 548 20.53 73.23 -100.29
CA ALA A 548 21.89 73.73 -100.48
C ALA A 548 22.24 73.73 -101.98
#